data_AF-A0A8D2IU60-F1
#
_entry.id   AF-A0A8D2IU60-F1
#
_cell.length_a   1.000
_cell.length_b   1.000
_cell.length_c   1.000
_cell.angle_alpha   90.00
_cell.angle_beta   90.00
_cell.angle_gamma   90.00
#
_symmetry.space_group_name_H-M   'P 1'
#
loop_
_entity.id
_entity.type
_entity.pdbx_description
1 polymer ?
#
loop_
_entity_poly.entity_id
_entity_poly.type
_entity_poly.pdbx_seq_one_letter_code
_entity_poly.pdbx_strand_id
1 'polypeptide(L)'
;MSLPFVVQSPDVRYTQDFIEARYAHATVQVSKEDGITKVTPSSVHLTFRTERRVPKLGVMLVGWGGNNGSTVTAAVLANRMALSWMTKRGRKHANYYGSLLQASTVCLGSGPSGDVYVPFRDLLPMVDPNDIVFDGWDISSLNLAEAMRRAEVLDWALQEQLWPHMEGLKPRPSIYIPEFIAANQEERADNVLTGTKAEQMAQIRQDIRDFKHSSGADKVIVLWTANTERFCDVQPGLNDTADNLLRAIESGSEVSPSTLFAVASILEGCTYINGSPQNTFVPGAVDLAIQRGVFIAGDDFKSGQTKLKSVLVDFLISSGIKPVSIVSYNHLGNNDGRNLSAPAQFHSKELSKSNVVDDMVQANAVLYGPEERPEHCVVIKYVPCVGDSKRAMDEYTSEIALGGTNTIVIHNVCEDSLLAFPIILDLVILAELCQRIRVGVEGEGEPQPLHSVLSLLGFLCKAPLVPEGAPVVNALFRQRAALENLGPFWAVGGLQLSDGAGTHPLFTRCAWRAGRRSAPPAPPALPWWGVGADPRGLGQEGPGEATRPHGKRAGDVCHTRFPDREVVCAWLTFRGFRNPQDGPH
;
A
#
# COMPACT_ATOMS: atom_id res chain seq x y z
N MET A 1 -18.29 4.09 -23.01
CA MET A 1 -16.90 3.98 -23.52
C MET A 1 -16.67 2.56 -24.02
N SER A 2 -16.04 2.38 -25.17
CA SER A 2 -15.58 1.07 -25.64
C SER A 2 -14.46 0.59 -24.72
N LEU A 3 -14.55 -0.64 -24.21
CA LEU A 3 -13.43 -1.22 -23.45
C LEU A 3 -12.21 -1.33 -24.39
N PRO A 4 -11.00 -1.05 -23.90
CA PRO A 4 -9.77 -1.09 -24.71
C PRO A 4 -9.45 -2.51 -25.22
N PHE A 5 -10.08 -3.53 -24.62
CA PHE A 5 -10.08 -4.91 -25.09
C PHE A 5 -11.36 -5.62 -24.64
N VAL A 6 -11.64 -6.79 -25.24
CA VAL A 6 -12.83 -7.60 -24.96
C VAL A 6 -12.42 -9.03 -24.73
N VAL A 7 -12.97 -9.67 -23.69
CA VAL A 7 -12.81 -11.11 -23.49
C VAL A 7 -13.89 -11.86 -24.21
N GLN A 8 -13.44 -12.83 -25.01
CA GLN A 8 -14.31 -13.79 -25.65
C GLN A 8 -14.24 -15.09 -24.85
N SER A 9 -15.15 -15.24 -23.89
CA SER A 9 -15.28 -16.43 -23.05
C SER A 9 -16.75 -16.81 -22.89
N PRO A 10 -17.12 -18.10 -22.90
CA PRO A 10 -18.48 -18.54 -22.58
C PRO A 10 -18.90 -18.19 -21.15
N ASP A 11 -17.93 -17.96 -20.26
CA ASP A 11 -18.15 -17.63 -18.85
C ASP A 11 -18.32 -16.14 -18.60
N VAL A 12 -18.25 -15.31 -19.65
CA VAL A 12 -18.34 -13.86 -19.55
C VAL A 12 -19.46 -13.34 -20.42
N ARG A 13 -20.36 -12.57 -19.79
CA ARG A 13 -21.49 -11.93 -20.47
C ARG A 13 -21.44 -10.43 -20.23
N TYR A 14 -21.33 -9.68 -21.32
CA TYR A 14 -21.47 -8.23 -21.32
C TYR A 14 -22.93 -7.87 -21.62
N THR A 15 -23.61 -7.25 -20.67
CA THR A 15 -24.93 -6.62 -20.87
C THR A 15 -24.76 -5.10 -20.94
N GLN A 16 -25.85 -4.36 -21.18
CA GLN A 16 -25.80 -2.89 -21.15
C GLN A 16 -25.35 -2.37 -19.78
N ASP A 17 -25.84 -3.00 -18.71
CA ASP A 17 -25.68 -2.49 -17.34
C ASP A 17 -24.61 -3.24 -16.53
N PHE A 18 -24.32 -4.50 -16.89
CA PHE A 18 -23.45 -5.38 -16.10
C PHE A 18 -22.41 -6.13 -16.95
N ILE A 19 -21.29 -6.44 -16.30
CA ILE A 19 -20.38 -7.51 -16.71
C ILE A 19 -20.64 -8.67 -15.75
N GLU A 20 -21.12 -9.79 -16.27
CA GLU A 20 -21.31 -11.02 -15.50
C GLU A 20 -20.20 -12.01 -15.84
N ALA A 21 -19.60 -12.62 -14.81
CA ALA A 21 -18.48 -13.53 -14.96
C ALA A 21 -18.65 -14.74 -14.05
N ARG A 22 -18.60 -15.94 -14.62
CA ARG A 22 -18.57 -17.19 -13.88
C ARG A 22 -17.13 -17.57 -13.58
N TYR A 23 -16.89 -18.03 -12.36
CA TYR A 23 -15.55 -18.36 -11.88
C TYR A 23 -15.61 -19.60 -10.99
N ALA A 24 -14.86 -20.63 -11.37
CA ALA A 24 -14.65 -21.80 -10.53
C ALA A 24 -13.52 -21.52 -9.53
N HIS A 25 -13.87 -21.14 -8.30
CA HIS A 25 -12.91 -20.93 -7.23
C HIS A 25 -12.41 -22.26 -6.71
N ALA A 26 -11.21 -22.66 -7.13
CA ALA A 26 -10.51 -23.80 -6.58
C ALA A 26 -10.01 -23.46 -5.18
N THR A 27 -10.37 -24.28 -4.19
CA THR A 27 -9.92 -24.17 -2.81
C THR A 27 -9.53 -25.55 -2.28
N VAL A 28 -8.89 -25.58 -1.12
CA VAL A 28 -8.33 -26.79 -0.53
C VAL A 28 -8.65 -26.82 0.94
N GLN A 29 -9.29 -27.89 1.39
CA GLN A 29 -9.45 -28.19 2.80
C GLN A 29 -8.30 -29.07 3.26
N VAL A 30 -7.68 -28.70 4.38
CA VAL A 30 -6.55 -29.43 4.96
C VAL A 30 -6.95 -29.93 6.34
N SER A 31 -6.82 -31.24 6.60
CA SER A 31 -6.98 -31.85 7.92
C SER A 31 -5.75 -32.65 8.30
N LYS A 32 -5.54 -32.83 9.61
CA LYS A 32 -4.51 -33.74 10.14
C LYS A 32 -5.18 -34.91 10.83
N GLU A 33 -4.95 -36.12 10.33
CA GLU A 33 -5.46 -37.37 10.89
C GLU A 33 -4.29 -38.35 11.00
N ASP A 34 -4.06 -38.91 12.19
CA ASP A 34 -2.97 -39.85 12.48
C ASP A 34 -1.57 -39.37 12.05
N GLY A 35 -1.32 -38.06 12.15
CA GLY A 35 -0.05 -37.43 11.72
C GLY A 35 0.09 -37.24 10.21
N ILE A 36 -0.89 -37.68 9.41
CA ILE A 36 -0.95 -37.49 7.96
C ILE A 36 -1.74 -36.21 7.66
N THR A 37 -1.17 -35.34 6.82
CA THR A 37 -1.89 -34.17 6.30
C THR A 37 -2.74 -34.61 5.11
N LYS A 38 -4.06 -34.66 5.30
CA LYS A 38 -5.02 -34.93 4.25
C LYS A 38 -5.40 -33.61 3.57
N VAL A 39 -5.36 -33.62 2.25
CA VAL A 39 -5.58 -32.45 1.40
C VAL A 39 -6.74 -32.78 0.47
N THR A 40 -7.87 -32.09 0.64
CA THR A 40 -9.09 -32.32 -0.13
C THR A 40 -9.35 -31.08 -1.00
N PRO A 41 -9.03 -31.14 -2.30
CA PRO A 41 -9.41 -30.09 -3.24
C PRO A 41 -10.92 -30.00 -3.37
N SER A 42 -11.45 -28.79 -3.40
CA SER A 42 -12.84 -28.50 -3.71
C SER A 42 -12.94 -27.32 -4.66
N SER A 43 -14.08 -27.17 -5.30
CA SER A 43 -14.34 -26.05 -6.20
C SER A 43 -15.71 -25.46 -5.90
N VAL A 44 -15.75 -24.14 -5.74
CA VAL A 44 -16.97 -23.37 -5.52
C VAL A 44 -17.18 -22.50 -6.74
N HIS A 45 -18.32 -22.64 -7.40
CA HIS A 45 -18.64 -21.82 -8.56
C HIS A 45 -19.25 -20.50 -8.09
N LEU A 46 -18.62 -19.40 -8.47
CA LEU A 46 -19.01 -18.04 -8.15
C LEU A 46 -19.48 -17.33 -9.42
N THR A 47 -20.48 -16.48 -9.28
CA THR A 47 -20.91 -15.53 -10.31
C THR A 47 -20.65 -14.12 -9.82
N PHE A 48 -19.75 -13.41 -10.48
CA PHE A 48 -19.50 -12.01 -10.24
C PHE A 48 -20.39 -11.18 -11.17
N ARG A 49 -21.05 -10.17 -10.61
CA ARG A 49 -21.82 -9.17 -11.36
C ARG A 49 -21.25 -7.81 -11.04
N THR A 50 -20.71 -7.13 -12.04
CA THR A 50 -20.09 -5.80 -11.90
C THR A 50 -20.87 -4.77 -12.71
N GLU A 51 -21.37 -3.74 -12.04
CA GLU A 51 -22.06 -2.63 -12.69
C GLU A 51 -21.09 -1.83 -13.57
N ARG A 52 -21.52 -1.52 -14.81
CA ARG A 52 -20.72 -0.82 -15.82
C ARG A 52 -20.78 0.69 -15.70
N ARG A 53 -21.85 1.24 -15.13
CA ARG A 53 -21.98 2.68 -14.92
C ARG A 53 -20.99 3.12 -13.85
N VAL A 54 -20.03 3.94 -14.24
CA VAL A 54 -19.10 4.59 -13.31
C VAL A 54 -19.80 5.81 -12.71
N PRO A 55 -19.92 5.92 -11.38
CA PRO A 55 -20.58 7.05 -10.73
C PRO A 55 -19.71 8.30 -10.72
N LYS A 56 -20.33 9.46 -10.54
CA LYS A 56 -19.61 10.65 -10.09
C LYS A 56 -19.21 10.46 -8.63
N LEU A 57 -17.90 10.43 -8.36
CA LEU A 57 -17.36 10.15 -7.02
C LEU A 57 -17.00 11.45 -6.28
N GLY A 58 -17.60 11.62 -5.11
CA GLY A 58 -17.18 12.61 -4.12
C GLY A 58 -16.27 11.95 -3.07
N VAL A 59 -15.18 12.61 -2.70
CA VAL A 59 -14.26 12.16 -1.65
C VAL A 59 -14.16 13.23 -0.59
N MET A 60 -14.50 12.88 0.65
CA MET A 60 -14.34 13.78 1.80
C MET A 60 -13.16 13.35 2.66
N LEU A 61 -12.18 14.23 2.80
CA LEU A 61 -10.94 13.95 3.52
C LEU A 61 -10.99 14.52 4.94
N VAL A 62 -10.79 13.68 5.95
CA VAL A 62 -10.49 14.17 7.30
C VAL A 62 -9.00 14.50 7.35
N GLY A 63 -8.65 15.74 7.66
CA GLY A 63 -7.29 16.28 7.50
C GLY A 63 -7.02 16.79 6.08
N TRP A 64 -8.02 17.38 5.42
CA TRP A 64 -7.93 17.83 4.03
C TRP A 64 -6.83 18.88 3.82
N GLY A 65 -6.59 19.75 4.80
CA GLY A 65 -5.52 20.74 4.80
C GLY A 65 -4.14 20.15 5.14
N GLY A 66 -4.02 18.86 5.44
CA GLY A 66 -2.74 18.19 5.68
C GLY A 66 -1.85 18.11 4.44
N ASN A 67 -0.62 17.60 4.61
CA ASN A 67 0.31 17.41 3.49
C ASN A 67 -0.31 16.52 2.41
N ASN A 68 -0.88 15.37 2.79
CA ASN A 68 -1.53 14.45 1.86
C ASN A 68 -2.78 15.04 1.21
N GLY A 69 -3.67 15.68 1.99
CA GLY A 69 -4.94 16.22 1.50
C GLY A 69 -4.76 17.37 0.51
N SER A 70 -3.84 18.29 0.79
CA SER A 70 -3.47 19.35 -0.16
C SER A 70 -2.78 18.78 -1.41
N THR A 71 -1.88 17.81 -1.25
CA THR A 71 -1.14 17.18 -2.36
C THR A 71 -2.05 16.40 -3.30
N VAL A 72 -2.98 15.58 -2.79
CA VAL A 72 -3.90 14.80 -3.65
C VAL A 72 -4.82 15.72 -4.45
N THR A 73 -5.32 16.80 -3.82
CA THR A 73 -6.17 17.79 -4.48
C THR A 73 -5.40 18.54 -5.57
N ALA A 74 -4.18 18.99 -5.26
CA ALA A 74 -3.28 19.63 -6.21
C ALA A 74 -2.93 18.71 -7.40
N ALA A 75 -2.63 17.44 -7.12
CA ALA A 75 -2.28 16.46 -8.15
C ALA A 75 -3.44 16.21 -9.12
N VAL A 76 -4.67 16.10 -8.61
CA VAL A 76 -5.86 15.94 -9.46
C VAL A 76 -6.14 17.18 -10.30
N LEU A 77 -6.04 18.39 -9.73
CA LEU A 77 -6.19 19.63 -10.49
C LEU A 77 -5.11 19.77 -11.59
N ALA A 78 -3.85 19.47 -11.25
CA ALA A 78 -2.73 19.56 -12.19
C ALA A 78 -2.89 18.60 -13.38
N ASN A 79 -3.34 17.36 -13.13
CA ASN A 79 -3.60 16.38 -14.18
C ASN A 79 -4.82 16.76 -15.02
N ARG A 80 -5.92 17.20 -14.40
CA ARG A 80 -7.15 17.65 -15.09
C ARG A 80 -6.86 18.81 -16.04
N MET A 81 -5.98 19.73 -15.64
CA MET A 81 -5.57 20.89 -16.44
C MET A 81 -4.38 20.60 -17.38
N ALA A 82 -3.87 19.36 -17.38
CA ALA A 82 -2.69 18.95 -18.14
C ALA A 82 -1.47 19.86 -17.94
N LEU A 83 -1.24 20.29 -16.69
CA LEU A 83 -0.19 21.26 -16.37
C LEU A 83 1.21 20.71 -16.64
N SER A 84 2.11 21.63 -16.98
CA SER A 84 3.54 21.39 -17.05
C SER A 84 4.30 22.54 -16.40
N TRP A 85 5.43 22.25 -15.77
CA TRP A 85 6.23 23.27 -15.08
C TRP A 85 7.71 23.04 -15.35
N MET A 86 8.48 24.12 -15.29
CA MET A 86 9.92 24.06 -15.40
C MET A 86 10.52 23.69 -14.04
N THR A 87 11.44 22.74 -14.05
CA THR A 87 12.32 22.43 -12.93
C THR A 87 13.76 22.71 -13.33
N LYS A 88 14.69 22.64 -12.36
CA LYS A 88 16.13 22.69 -12.64
C LYS A 88 16.62 21.60 -13.61
N ARG A 89 15.82 20.54 -13.83
CA ARG A 89 16.11 19.41 -14.71
C ARG A 89 15.27 19.41 -15.99
N GLY A 90 14.66 20.55 -16.33
CA GLY A 90 13.80 20.70 -17.50
C GLY A 90 12.32 20.62 -17.18
N ARG A 91 11.50 20.56 -18.23
CA ARG A 91 10.03 20.55 -18.14
C ARG A 91 9.54 19.23 -17.56
N LYS A 92 8.58 19.31 -16.64
CA LYS A 92 7.82 18.19 -16.08
C LYS A 92 6.35 18.34 -16.44
N HIS A 93 5.64 17.22 -16.47
CA HIS A 93 4.21 17.16 -16.75
C HIS A 93 3.50 16.46 -15.59
N ALA A 94 2.28 16.92 -15.28
CA ALA A 94 1.42 16.26 -14.32
C ALA A 94 1.21 14.79 -14.71
N ASN A 95 1.23 13.90 -13.73
CA ASN A 95 1.02 12.46 -13.89
C ASN A 95 0.53 11.87 -12.56
N TYR A 96 0.21 10.57 -12.57
CA TYR A 96 -0.18 9.78 -11.40
C TYR A 96 0.83 8.67 -11.08
N TYR A 97 2.13 8.92 -11.26
CA TYR A 97 3.14 7.93 -10.91
C TYR A 97 3.06 7.54 -9.43
N GLY A 98 3.28 6.26 -9.15
CA GLY A 98 3.09 5.68 -7.82
C GLY A 98 1.71 5.06 -7.58
N SER A 99 0.70 5.41 -8.39
CA SER A 99 -0.62 4.75 -8.37
C SER A 99 -0.54 3.38 -9.06
N LEU A 100 -1.02 2.34 -8.37
CA LEU A 100 -1.22 1.02 -8.93
C LEU A 100 -2.17 1.08 -10.13
N LEU A 101 -3.31 1.77 -9.98
CA LEU A 101 -4.34 1.77 -11.01
C LEU A 101 -3.92 2.57 -12.26
N GLN A 102 -3.27 3.71 -12.06
CA GLN A 102 -2.98 4.65 -13.14
C GLN A 102 -1.62 4.45 -13.81
N ALA A 103 -0.65 3.85 -13.11
CA ALA A 103 0.73 3.75 -13.58
C ALA A 103 1.30 2.32 -13.56
N SER A 104 0.48 1.29 -13.30
CA SER A 104 0.88 -0.12 -13.43
C SER A 104 0.12 -0.84 -14.54
N THR A 105 0.63 -2.01 -14.90
CA THR A 105 0.05 -2.89 -15.91
C THR A 105 -0.17 -4.29 -15.36
N VAL A 106 -1.05 -5.02 -16.02
CA VAL A 106 -1.33 -6.45 -15.79
C VAL A 106 -1.08 -7.19 -17.09
N CYS A 107 -0.45 -8.37 -17.00
CA CYS A 107 -0.26 -9.24 -18.15
C CYS A 107 -1.57 -9.95 -18.47
N LEU A 108 -2.08 -9.82 -19.70
CA LEU A 108 -3.26 -10.55 -20.16
C LEU A 108 -2.93 -11.96 -20.65
N GLY A 109 -1.66 -12.22 -20.98
CA GLY A 109 -1.20 -13.50 -21.54
C GLY A 109 -0.22 -13.30 -22.70
N SER A 110 0.17 -14.41 -23.33
CA SER A 110 1.15 -14.40 -24.42
C SER A 110 0.48 -14.30 -25.80
N GLY A 111 0.87 -13.30 -26.59
CA GLY A 111 0.50 -13.14 -27.99
C GLY A 111 1.61 -13.61 -28.95
N PRO A 112 1.40 -13.49 -30.28
CA PRO A 112 2.39 -13.90 -31.29
C PRO A 112 3.75 -13.21 -31.19
N SER A 113 3.79 -12.01 -30.60
CA SER A 113 5.00 -11.19 -30.41
C SER A 113 5.51 -11.17 -28.97
N GLY A 114 4.98 -12.02 -28.08
CA GLY A 114 5.30 -12.05 -26.65
C GLY A 114 4.13 -11.63 -25.77
N ASP A 115 4.42 -11.40 -24.49
CA ASP A 115 3.41 -11.09 -23.47
C ASP A 115 2.74 -9.73 -23.73
N VAL A 116 1.42 -9.72 -23.59
CA VAL A 116 0.58 -8.55 -23.81
C VAL A 116 0.18 -7.97 -22.45
N TYR A 117 0.56 -6.72 -22.22
CA TYR A 117 0.26 -5.99 -20.99
C TYR A 117 -0.74 -4.87 -21.26
N VAL A 118 -1.68 -4.69 -20.34
CA VAL A 118 -2.64 -3.57 -20.37
C VAL A 118 -2.56 -2.76 -19.07
N PRO A 119 -2.88 -1.46 -19.10
CA PRO A 119 -3.00 -0.66 -17.87
C PRO A 119 -4.00 -1.28 -16.88
N PHE A 120 -3.70 -1.21 -15.59
CA PHE A 120 -4.56 -1.80 -14.56
C PHE A 120 -5.97 -1.20 -14.57
N ARG A 121 -6.09 0.13 -14.73
CA ARG A 121 -7.36 0.85 -14.86
C ARG A 121 -8.24 0.41 -16.03
N ASP A 122 -7.66 -0.24 -17.03
CA ASP A 122 -8.35 -0.65 -18.26
C ASP A 122 -9.05 -2.01 -18.11
N LEU A 123 -8.78 -2.73 -17.00
CA LEU A 123 -9.39 -4.04 -16.77
C LEU A 123 -10.90 -3.95 -16.55
N LEU A 124 -11.38 -2.96 -15.81
CA LEU A 124 -12.81 -2.73 -15.58
C LEU A 124 -13.13 -1.25 -15.67
N PRO A 125 -14.39 -0.86 -15.92
CA PRO A 125 -14.80 0.53 -15.79
C PRO A 125 -14.50 1.02 -14.37
N MET A 126 -13.58 1.97 -14.24
CA MET A 126 -13.16 2.60 -12.98
C MET A 126 -13.36 4.11 -13.06
N VAL A 127 -13.46 4.75 -11.90
CA VAL A 127 -13.44 6.21 -11.77
C VAL A 127 -12.11 6.75 -12.30
N ASP A 128 -12.18 7.75 -13.19
CA ASP A 128 -11.01 8.55 -13.55
C ASP A 128 -10.66 9.48 -12.38
N PRO A 129 -9.43 9.48 -11.85
CA PRO A 129 -9.02 10.41 -10.79
C PRO A 129 -9.31 11.88 -11.11
N ASN A 130 -9.31 12.26 -12.40
CA ASN A 130 -9.63 13.63 -12.83
C ASN A 130 -11.09 14.02 -12.59
N ASP A 131 -12.01 13.05 -12.45
CA ASP A 131 -13.44 13.31 -12.24
C ASP A 131 -13.82 13.36 -10.74
N ILE A 132 -12.88 13.07 -9.85
CA ILE A 132 -13.10 13.11 -8.41
C ILE A 132 -13.31 14.56 -7.93
N VAL A 133 -14.33 14.75 -7.11
CA VAL A 133 -14.60 16.00 -6.39
C VAL A 133 -14.16 15.84 -4.94
N PHE A 134 -13.29 16.72 -4.46
CA PHE A 134 -12.81 16.73 -3.08
C PHE A 134 -13.51 17.81 -2.25
N ASP A 135 -13.82 17.44 -1.01
CA ASP A 135 -14.17 18.33 0.11
C ASP A 135 -13.58 17.69 1.38
N GLY A 136 -13.80 18.26 2.55
CA GLY A 136 -13.39 17.62 3.79
C GLY A 136 -13.26 18.58 4.96
N TRP A 137 -12.62 18.08 6.00
CA TRP A 137 -12.48 18.75 7.28
C TRP A 137 -11.01 18.89 7.64
N ASP A 138 -10.65 19.94 8.36
CA ASP A 138 -9.35 20.07 9.02
C ASP A 138 -9.54 20.92 10.27
N ILE A 139 -8.78 20.60 11.32
CA ILE A 139 -8.75 21.43 12.54
C ILE A 139 -8.10 22.79 12.29
N SER A 140 -7.40 22.95 11.16
CA SER A 140 -6.80 24.21 10.69
C SER A 140 -7.69 24.90 9.66
N SER A 141 -7.83 26.22 9.75
CA SER A 141 -8.65 27.07 8.87
C SER A 141 -7.99 27.43 7.54
N LEU A 142 -6.70 27.06 7.35
CA LEU A 142 -5.97 27.37 6.13
C LEU A 142 -6.68 26.83 4.89
N ASN A 143 -6.77 27.66 3.85
CA ASN A 143 -7.22 27.19 2.55
C ASN A 143 -6.17 26.26 1.92
N LEU A 144 -6.54 25.54 0.86
CA LEU A 144 -5.63 24.54 0.30
C LEU A 144 -4.39 25.12 -0.39
N ALA A 145 -4.41 26.36 -0.89
CA ALA A 145 -3.21 26.99 -1.44
C ALA A 145 -2.19 27.29 -0.32
N GLU A 146 -2.67 27.79 0.81
CA GLU A 146 -1.85 28.01 2.01
C GLU A 146 -1.35 26.69 2.61
N ALA A 147 -2.21 25.67 2.63
CA ALA A 147 -1.85 24.31 3.06
C ALA A 147 -0.78 23.69 2.15
N MET A 148 -0.91 23.83 0.83
CA MET A 148 0.08 23.37 -0.16
C MET A 148 1.43 24.04 0.07
N ARG A 149 1.44 25.36 0.31
CA ARG A 149 2.66 26.11 0.64
C ARG A 149 3.28 25.62 1.95
N ARG A 150 2.46 25.44 3.01
CA ARG A 150 2.90 24.91 4.32
C ARG A 150 3.47 23.50 4.22
N ALA A 151 2.92 22.67 3.33
CA ALA A 151 3.32 21.27 3.19
C ALA A 151 4.71 21.12 2.56
N GLU A 152 5.16 22.10 1.77
CA GLU A 152 6.47 22.11 1.10
C GLU A 152 6.75 20.86 0.24
N VAL A 153 5.70 20.28 -0.35
CA VAL A 153 5.79 19.04 -1.15
C VAL A 153 6.05 19.30 -2.63
N LEU A 154 5.29 20.23 -3.22
CA LEU A 154 5.29 20.46 -4.67
C LEU A 154 6.32 21.50 -5.08
N ASP A 155 6.86 21.38 -6.30
CA ASP A 155 7.72 22.41 -6.89
C ASP A 155 7.03 23.78 -6.89
N TRP A 156 7.77 24.84 -6.53
CA TRP A 156 7.26 26.21 -6.45
C TRP A 156 6.52 26.66 -7.72
N ALA A 157 7.07 26.39 -8.90
CA ALA A 157 6.45 26.78 -10.17
C ALA A 157 5.10 26.07 -10.45
N LEU A 158 4.89 24.89 -9.86
CA LEU A 158 3.59 24.22 -9.90
C LEU A 158 2.64 24.83 -8.86
N GLN A 159 3.12 25.14 -7.66
CA GLN A 159 2.32 25.80 -6.63
C GLN A 159 1.71 27.12 -7.14
N GLU A 160 2.51 27.96 -7.80
CA GLU A 160 2.05 29.23 -8.37
C GLU A 160 0.93 29.04 -9.42
N GLN A 161 1.04 28.02 -10.26
CA GLN A 161 0.01 27.70 -11.26
C GLN A 161 -1.28 27.19 -10.61
N LEU A 162 -1.17 26.46 -9.50
CA LEU A 162 -2.32 25.89 -8.79
C LEU A 162 -2.96 26.83 -7.78
N TRP A 163 -2.25 27.88 -7.33
CA TRP A 163 -2.73 28.84 -6.34
C TRP A 163 -4.16 29.35 -6.60
N PRO A 164 -4.49 29.92 -7.78
CA PRO A 164 -5.84 30.45 -8.04
C PRO A 164 -6.93 29.37 -8.03
N HIS A 165 -6.56 28.10 -8.17
CA HIS A 165 -7.49 26.97 -8.15
C HIS A 165 -7.67 26.36 -6.75
N MET A 166 -6.74 26.63 -5.84
CA MET A 166 -6.72 26.04 -4.49
C MET A 166 -7.08 27.05 -3.39
N GLU A 167 -6.95 28.36 -3.60
CA GLU A 167 -7.24 29.36 -2.56
C GLU A 167 -8.72 29.40 -2.14
N GLY A 168 -9.63 29.06 -3.05
CA GLY A 168 -11.07 28.98 -2.79
C GLY A 168 -11.50 27.71 -2.06
N LEU A 169 -10.62 26.71 -1.96
CA LEU A 169 -10.92 25.43 -1.33
C LEU A 169 -10.56 25.51 0.16
N LYS A 170 -11.58 25.55 1.02
CA LYS A 170 -11.42 25.71 2.47
C LYS A 170 -11.97 24.48 3.21
N PRO A 171 -11.19 23.88 4.14
CA PRO A 171 -11.70 22.80 4.97
C PRO A 171 -12.85 23.25 5.88
N ARG A 172 -13.83 22.36 6.06
CA ARG A 172 -14.88 22.50 7.07
C ARG A 172 -14.30 22.35 8.49
N PRO A 173 -14.94 22.93 9.51
CA PRO A 173 -14.52 22.74 10.89
C PRO A 173 -14.56 21.26 11.29
N SER A 174 -13.53 20.76 11.96
CA SER A 174 -13.40 19.34 12.33
C SER A 174 -13.65 19.11 13.82
N ILE A 175 -13.86 17.85 14.19
CA ILE A 175 -13.83 17.41 15.59
C ILE A 175 -12.38 17.46 16.09
N TYR A 176 -12.17 18.12 17.24
CA TYR A 176 -10.87 18.16 17.92
C TYR A 176 -11.06 17.74 19.39
N ILE A 177 -10.38 16.66 19.77
CA ILE A 177 -10.32 16.16 21.14
C ILE A 177 -8.82 16.07 21.49
N PRO A 178 -8.27 17.03 22.26
CA PRO A 178 -6.84 17.19 22.49
C PRO A 178 -6.12 15.92 22.96
N GLU A 179 -6.80 15.09 23.75
CA GLU A 179 -6.25 13.90 24.38
C GLU A 179 -5.92 12.77 23.38
N PHE A 180 -6.41 12.84 22.15
CA PHE A 180 -6.18 11.81 21.13
C PHE A 180 -4.95 12.06 20.26
N ILE A 181 -4.51 13.31 20.11
CA ILE A 181 -3.35 13.67 19.27
C ILE A 181 -2.26 14.33 20.12
N ALA A 182 -1.11 14.64 19.51
CA ALA A 182 -0.02 15.26 20.24
C ALA A 182 -0.42 16.68 20.71
N ALA A 183 -0.10 17.05 21.96
CA ALA A 183 -0.39 18.38 22.51
C ALA A 183 0.20 19.53 21.67
N ASN A 184 1.27 19.26 20.92
CA ASN A 184 1.90 20.21 20.01
C ASN A 184 1.05 20.58 18.77
N GLN A 185 -0.16 20.03 18.64
CA GLN A 185 -1.15 20.35 17.61
C GLN A 185 -2.15 21.41 18.07
N GLU A 186 -2.16 21.82 19.35
CA GLU A 186 -3.11 22.78 19.90
C GLU A 186 -3.12 24.12 19.14
N GLU A 187 -1.94 24.67 18.85
CA GLU A 187 -1.79 25.93 18.10
C GLU A 187 -2.34 25.86 16.66
N ARG A 188 -2.49 24.65 16.11
CA ARG A 188 -3.03 24.43 14.75
C ARG A 188 -4.55 24.37 14.74
N ALA A 189 -5.20 24.15 15.88
CA ALA A 189 -6.62 23.88 15.99
C ALA A 189 -7.45 25.17 16.12
N ASP A 190 -7.66 25.88 15.00
CA ASP A 190 -8.46 27.11 14.92
C ASP A 190 -9.80 26.95 14.15
N ASN A 191 -10.08 25.75 13.65
CA ASN A 191 -11.26 25.41 12.85
C ASN A 191 -11.96 24.17 13.40
N VAL A 192 -12.60 24.32 14.57
CA VAL A 192 -13.11 23.19 15.36
C VAL A 192 -14.62 23.27 15.60
N LEU A 193 -15.27 22.10 15.62
CA LEU A 193 -16.67 21.96 16.01
C LEU A 193 -16.81 21.99 17.54
N THR A 194 -17.85 22.68 18.02
CA THR A 194 -18.20 22.76 19.44
C THR A 194 -19.43 21.88 19.75
N GLY A 195 -19.74 21.70 21.04
CA GLY A 195 -20.87 20.89 21.51
C GLY A 195 -20.46 19.50 21.99
N THR A 196 -21.46 18.67 22.26
CA THR A 196 -21.31 17.27 22.66
C THR A 196 -20.83 16.41 21.49
N LYS A 197 -20.27 15.21 21.79
CA LYS A 197 -19.85 14.26 20.74
C LYS A 197 -20.99 13.88 19.80
N ALA A 198 -22.21 13.76 20.32
CA ALA A 198 -23.40 13.48 19.54
C ALA A 198 -23.76 14.64 18.58
N GLU A 199 -23.70 15.90 19.05
CA GLU A 199 -23.92 17.09 18.21
C GLU A 199 -22.84 17.23 17.13
N GLN A 200 -21.58 17.03 17.51
CA GLN A 200 -20.46 17.03 16.57
C GLN A 200 -20.62 15.94 15.49
N MET A 201 -20.96 14.71 15.88
CA MET A 201 -21.24 13.62 14.93
C MET A 201 -22.43 13.95 14.02
N ALA A 202 -23.50 14.56 14.57
CA ALA A 202 -24.65 14.99 13.77
C ALA A 202 -24.27 16.05 12.74
N GLN A 203 -23.36 16.97 13.08
CA GLN A 203 -22.82 17.95 12.13
C GLN A 203 -22.02 17.26 11.02
N ILE A 204 -21.15 16.29 11.33
CA ILE A 204 -20.43 15.52 10.30
C ILE A 204 -21.41 14.82 9.34
N ARG A 205 -22.49 14.23 9.87
CA ARG A 205 -23.54 13.62 9.05
C ARG A 205 -24.27 14.66 8.17
N GLN A 206 -24.47 15.88 8.66
CA GLN A 206 -25.04 16.96 7.86
C GLN A 206 -24.08 17.40 6.75
N ASP A 207 -22.78 17.56 7.06
CA ASP A 207 -21.76 17.93 6.10
C ASP A 207 -21.65 16.93 4.94
N ILE A 208 -21.72 15.61 5.23
CA ILE A 208 -21.74 14.56 4.21
C ILE A 208 -22.95 14.72 3.27
N ARG A 209 -24.14 14.99 3.83
CA ARG A 209 -25.38 15.19 3.05
C ARG A 209 -25.30 16.46 2.21
N ASP A 210 -24.81 17.56 2.78
CA ASP A 210 -24.66 18.84 2.10
C ASP A 210 -23.65 18.75 0.96
N PHE A 211 -22.51 18.07 1.19
CA PHE A 211 -21.52 17.81 0.14
C PHE A 211 -22.09 16.95 -0.98
N LYS A 212 -22.78 15.85 -0.65
CA LYS A 212 -23.41 14.99 -1.67
C LYS A 212 -24.39 15.77 -2.55
N HIS A 213 -25.23 16.60 -1.93
CA HIS A 213 -26.19 17.44 -2.64
C HIS A 213 -25.50 18.52 -3.51
N SER A 214 -24.57 19.28 -2.95
CA SER A 214 -23.90 20.39 -3.63
C SER A 214 -22.93 19.97 -4.75
N SER A 215 -22.24 18.84 -4.58
CA SER A 215 -21.33 18.29 -5.58
C SER A 215 -22.07 17.54 -6.71
N GLY A 216 -23.31 17.10 -6.47
CA GLY A 216 -24.04 16.19 -7.35
C GLY A 216 -23.37 14.82 -7.48
N ALA A 217 -22.56 14.40 -6.50
CA ALA A 217 -21.93 13.09 -6.48
C ALA A 217 -22.96 11.98 -6.29
N ASP A 218 -22.88 10.92 -7.09
CA ASP A 218 -23.72 9.73 -6.92
C ASP A 218 -23.32 8.98 -5.64
N LYS A 219 -22.02 8.92 -5.36
CA LYS A 219 -21.42 8.23 -4.20
C LYS A 219 -20.41 9.12 -3.48
N VAL A 220 -20.33 8.95 -2.16
CA VAL A 220 -19.35 9.63 -1.31
C VAL A 220 -18.53 8.60 -0.55
N ILE A 221 -17.21 8.80 -0.54
CA ILE A 221 -16.26 8.03 0.28
C ILE A 221 -15.60 9.00 1.24
N VAL A 222 -15.55 8.62 2.52
CA VAL A 222 -14.85 9.37 3.56
C VAL A 222 -13.53 8.67 3.83
N LEU A 223 -12.44 9.45 3.89
CA LEU A 223 -11.12 8.91 4.13
C LEU A 223 -10.36 9.74 5.16
N TRP A 224 -9.84 9.06 6.18
CA TRP A 224 -9.02 9.67 7.21
C TRP A 224 -7.57 9.78 6.74
N THR A 225 -7.07 11.01 6.64
CA THR A 225 -5.65 11.32 6.41
C THR A 225 -5.15 12.41 7.37
N ALA A 226 -5.84 12.57 8.51
CA ALA A 226 -5.45 13.49 9.57
C ALA A 226 -4.35 12.88 10.45
N ASN A 227 -3.97 13.63 11.49
CA ASN A 227 -3.00 13.22 12.49
C ASN A 227 -3.25 11.80 12.99
N THR A 228 -2.16 11.07 13.24
CA THR A 228 -2.22 9.78 13.93
C THR A 228 -2.73 10.01 15.34
N GLU A 229 -3.81 9.33 15.71
CA GLU A 229 -4.33 9.32 17.07
C GLU A 229 -3.61 8.24 17.91
N ARG A 230 -3.71 8.34 19.24
CA ARG A 230 -3.41 7.21 20.12
C ARG A 230 -4.48 6.13 19.96
N PHE A 231 -4.20 4.93 20.46
CA PHE A 231 -5.21 3.88 20.55
C PHE A 231 -6.29 4.22 21.59
N CYS A 232 -7.51 3.76 21.30
CA CYS A 232 -8.61 3.68 22.24
C CYS A 232 -8.58 2.31 22.94
N ASP A 233 -8.96 2.28 24.21
CA ASP A 233 -9.19 1.01 24.91
C ASP A 233 -10.46 0.34 24.39
N VAL A 234 -10.39 -0.96 24.12
CA VAL A 234 -11.56 -1.77 23.78
C VAL A 234 -12.12 -2.38 25.06
N GLN A 235 -13.34 -2.00 25.43
CA GLN A 235 -13.96 -2.38 26.70
C GLN A 235 -15.38 -2.93 26.51
N PRO A 236 -15.72 -4.07 27.15
CA PRO A 236 -17.08 -4.59 27.15
C PRO A 236 -18.08 -3.57 27.70
N GLY A 237 -19.21 -3.39 27.02
CA GLY A 237 -20.23 -2.40 27.38
C GLY A 237 -19.98 -0.97 26.90
N LEU A 238 -18.81 -0.68 26.30
CA LEU A 238 -18.46 0.65 25.78
C LEU A 238 -18.42 0.68 24.24
N ASN A 239 -17.55 -0.12 23.63
CA ASN A 239 -17.26 -0.07 22.19
C ASN A 239 -17.08 -1.46 21.56
N ASP A 240 -17.62 -2.48 22.23
CA ASP A 240 -17.62 -3.89 21.86
C ASP A 240 -18.76 -4.28 20.89
N THR A 241 -19.88 -3.55 20.90
CA THR A 241 -21.03 -3.76 20.01
C THR A 241 -21.53 -2.45 19.41
N ALA A 242 -22.28 -2.51 18.30
CA ALA A 242 -22.82 -1.33 17.66
C ALA A 242 -23.69 -0.49 18.61
N ASP A 243 -24.58 -1.14 19.37
CA ASP A 243 -25.49 -0.48 20.31
C ASP A 243 -24.74 0.17 21.48
N ASN A 244 -23.70 -0.49 22.00
CA ASN A 244 -22.87 0.07 23.06
C ASN A 244 -22.11 1.30 22.57
N LEU A 245 -21.52 1.23 21.37
CA LEU A 245 -20.79 2.34 20.79
C LEU A 245 -21.70 3.55 20.54
N LEU A 246 -22.90 3.36 20.00
CA LEU A 246 -23.86 4.46 19.80
C LEU A 246 -24.29 5.10 21.12
N ARG A 247 -24.58 4.30 22.16
CA ARG A 247 -24.88 4.81 23.51
C ARG A 247 -23.69 5.53 24.15
N ALA A 248 -22.47 5.07 23.91
CA ALA A 248 -21.25 5.73 24.40
C ALA A 248 -21.07 7.12 23.78
N ILE A 249 -21.41 7.28 22.50
CA ILE A 249 -21.39 8.58 21.81
C ILE A 249 -22.45 9.52 22.41
N GLU A 250 -23.66 9.02 22.64
CA GLU A 250 -24.76 9.79 23.24
C GLU A 250 -24.47 10.22 24.68
N SER A 251 -23.84 9.34 25.48
CA SER A 251 -23.49 9.63 26.87
C SER A 251 -22.22 10.50 27.02
N GLY A 252 -21.50 10.75 25.92
CA GLY A 252 -20.26 11.53 25.93
C GLY A 252 -19.05 10.77 26.48
N SER A 253 -19.09 9.44 26.50
CA SER A 253 -17.99 8.57 26.93
C SER A 253 -16.75 8.70 26.04
N GLU A 254 -15.65 7.99 26.36
CA GLU A 254 -14.40 8.05 25.59
C GLU A 254 -14.57 7.38 24.21
N VAL A 255 -14.67 8.21 23.17
CA VAL A 255 -14.73 7.81 21.76
C VAL A 255 -13.85 8.79 20.99
N SER A 256 -12.94 8.28 20.15
CA SER A 256 -12.03 9.12 19.38
C SER A 256 -12.76 9.90 18.27
N PRO A 257 -12.18 11.03 17.82
CA PRO A 257 -12.66 11.71 16.63
C PRO A 257 -12.74 10.77 15.42
N SER A 258 -11.73 9.94 15.16
CA SER A 258 -11.78 9.00 14.03
C SER A 258 -12.93 8.01 14.10
N THR A 259 -13.27 7.49 15.29
CA THR A 259 -14.45 6.61 15.46
C THR A 259 -15.75 7.38 15.26
N LEU A 260 -15.85 8.65 15.68
CA LEU A 260 -17.02 9.49 15.39
C LEU A 260 -17.21 9.70 13.88
N PHE A 261 -16.14 9.96 13.13
CA PHE A 261 -16.20 10.06 11.66
C PHE A 261 -16.58 8.73 11.00
N ALA A 262 -16.05 7.60 11.48
CA ALA A 262 -16.41 6.29 10.98
C ALA A 262 -17.90 5.99 11.18
N VAL A 263 -18.41 6.21 12.40
CA VAL A 263 -19.84 6.02 12.73
C VAL A 263 -20.73 6.96 11.91
N ALA A 264 -20.37 8.25 11.81
CA ALA A 264 -21.11 9.20 10.98
C ALA A 264 -21.20 8.75 9.51
N SER A 265 -20.08 8.30 8.95
CA SER A 265 -20.00 7.82 7.57
C SER A 265 -20.86 6.57 7.35
N ILE A 266 -20.78 5.60 8.26
CA ILE A 266 -21.58 4.37 8.22
C ILE A 266 -23.09 4.69 8.29
N LEU A 267 -23.48 5.61 9.17
CA LEU A 267 -24.89 6.02 9.31
C LEU A 267 -25.43 6.76 8.07
N GLU A 268 -24.56 7.41 7.30
CA GLU A 268 -24.91 8.03 6.01
C GLU A 268 -24.72 7.10 4.80
N GLY A 269 -24.43 5.81 5.02
CA GLY A 269 -24.23 4.84 3.95
C GLY A 269 -22.96 5.07 3.12
N CYS A 270 -22.00 5.82 3.66
CA CYS A 270 -20.76 6.20 3.00
C CYS A 270 -19.62 5.31 3.46
N THR A 271 -18.85 4.77 2.51
CA THR A 271 -17.65 3.98 2.83
C THR A 271 -16.63 4.81 3.57
N TYR A 272 -16.05 4.25 4.63
CA TYR A 272 -15.03 4.90 5.45
C TYR A 272 -13.69 4.18 5.36
N ILE A 273 -12.63 4.92 5.06
CA ILE A 273 -11.27 4.39 4.94
C ILE A 273 -10.35 5.05 5.97
N ASN A 274 -9.68 4.24 6.78
CA ASN A 274 -8.70 4.73 7.74
C ASN A 274 -7.28 4.68 7.14
N GLY A 275 -6.72 5.85 6.84
CA GLY A 275 -5.36 6.00 6.32
C GLY A 275 -4.27 6.11 7.38
N SER A 276 -4.63 6.07 8.66
CA SER A 276 -3.72 6.24 9.82
C SER A 276 -3.73 4.99 10.71
N PRO A 277 -2.80 4.82 11.66
CA PRO A 277 -2.60 3.54 12.34
C PRO A 277 -3.44 3.34 13.60
N GLN A 278 -4.18 4.34 14.07
CA GLN A 278 -5.03 4.17 15.25
C GLN A 278 -6.13 3.12 15.02
N ASN A 279 -6.58 2.48 16.09
CA ASN A 279 -7.62 1.45 16.07
C ASN A 279 -9.05 2.02 15.96
N THR A 280 -9.31 2.84 14.95
CA THR A 280 -10.63 3.45 14.69
C THR A 280 -11.76 2.42 14.63
N PHE A 281 -11.47 1.25 14.06
CA PHE A 281 -12.41 0.14 13.89
C PHE A 281 -12.46 -0.77 15.13
N VAL A 282 -12.86 -0.19 16.26
CA VAL A 282 -13.27 -0.97 17.44
C VAL A 282 -14.40 -1.95 17.09
N PRO A 283 -14.59 -3.06 17.83
CA PRO A 283 -15.56 -4.09 17.46
C PRO A 283 -16.97 -3.56 17.19
N GLY A 284 -17.44 -2.59 17.98
CA GLY A 284 -18.74 -1.95 17.76
C GLY A 284 -18.85 -1.15 16.45
N ALA A 285 -17.75 -0.59 15.95
CA ALA A 285 -17.73 0.09 14.66
C ALA A 285 -17.77 -0.91 13.48
N VAL A 286 -17.07 -2.05 13.62
CA VAL A 286 -17.12 -3.14 12.64
C VAL A 286 -18.51 -3.76 12.60
N ASP A 287 -19.10 -4.05 13.75
CA ASP A 287 -20.47 -4.56 13.90
C ASP A 287 -21.48 -3.59 13.25
N LEU A 288 -21.39 -2.29 13.52
CA LEU A 288 -22.26 -1.29 12.89
C LEU A 288 -22.11 -1.27 11.36
N ALA A 289 -20.88 -1.38 10.83
CA ALA A 289 -20.63 -1.44 9.38
C ALA A 289 -21.23 -2.70 8.74
N ILE A 290 -21.19 -3.84 9.44
CA ILE A 290 -21.83 -5.09 9.00
C ILE A 290 -23.34 -4.95 9.00
N GLN A 291 -23.94 -4.46 10.09
CA GLN A 291 -25.38 -4.25 10.22
C GLN A 291 -25.95 -3.30 9.16
N ARG A 292 -25.19 -2.27 8.77
CA ARG A 292 -25.59 -1.30 7.74
C ARG A 292 -25.19 -1.70 6.32
N GLY A 293 -24.41 -2.76 6.15
CA GLY A 293 -23.88 -3.18 4.84
C GLY A 293 -22.99 -2.13 4.18
N VAL A 294 -22.24 -1.36 4.99
CA VAL A 294 -21.35 -0.28 4.52
C VAL A 294 -19.91 -0.75 4.59
N PHE A 295 -19.12 -0.39 3.58
CA PHE A 295 -17.72 -0.78 3.57
C PHE A 295 -16.84 0.05 4.50
N ILE A 296 -15.90 -0.63 5.14
CA ILE A 296 -14.79 -0.07 5.89
C ILE A 296 -13.47 -0.71 5.44
N ALA A 297 -12.40 0.06 5.46
CA ALA A 297 -11.06 -0.40 5.11
C ALA A 297 -9.96 0.40 5.83
N GLY A 298 -8.80 -0.20 5.98
CA GLY A 298 -7.66 0.36 6.71
C GLY A 298 -6.71 -0.78 7.09
N ASP A 299 -5.70 -0.58 7.94
CA ASP A 299 -5.27 0.67 8.57
C ASP A 299 -3.84 1.07 8.11
N ASP A 300 -3.57 2.37 8.15
CA ASP A 300 -2.30 3.05 7.83
C ASP A 300 -1.77 2.87 6.40
N PHE A 301 -1.51 3.96 5.66
CA PHE A 301 -1.02 3.87 4.28
C PHE A 301 0.31 3.14 4.14
N LYS A 302 0.40 2.17 3.23
CA LYS A 302 1.65 1.46 2.91
C LYS A 302 2.43 2.17 1.79
N SER A 303 3.09 3.28 2.12
CA SER A 303 3.80 4.15 1.16
C SER A 303 5.20 3.66 0.76
N GLY A 304 6.20 3.84 1.64
CA GLY A 304 7.62 3.64 1.34
C GLY A 304 8.25 2.44 2.06
N GLN A 305 8.84 2.67 3.24
CA GLN A 305 9.62 1.68 4.00
C GLN A 305 8.87 0.36 4.21
N THR A 306 7.64 0.42 4.74
CA THR A 306 6.86 -0.79 5.03
C THR A 306 6.48 -1.55 3.76
N LYS A 307 6.23 -0.85 2.65
CA LYS A 307 5.95 -1.47 1.36
C LYS A 307 7.15 -2.29 0.88
N LEU A 308 8.35 -1.72 0.95
CA LEU A 308 9.59 -2.42 0.61
C LEU A 308 9.88 -3.58 1.58
N LYS A 309 9.66 -3.40 2.88
CA LYS A 309 9.82 -4.45 3.90
C LYS A 309 8.95 -5.67 3.59
N SER A 310 7.67 -5.46 3.27
CA SER A 310 6.73 -6.55 2.93
C SER A 310 7.09 -7.30 1.63
N VAL A 311 7.96 -6.75 0.79
CA VAL A 311 8.54 -7.45 -0.36
C VAL A 311 9.81 -8.20 0.04
N LEU A 312 10.72 -7.52 0.75
CA LEU A 312 12.03 -8.05 1.05
C LEU A 312 11.96 -9.25 2.00
N VAL A 313 11.13 -9.18 3.04
CA VAL A 313 10.99 -10.29 4.01
C VAL A 313 10.36 -11.51 3.35
N ASP A 314 9.33 -11.32 2.52
CA ASP A 314 8.71 -12.40 1.74
C ASP A 314 9.73 -13.06 0.81
N PHE A 315 10.54 -12.26 0.12
CA PHE A 315 11.64 -12.75 -0.73
C PHE A 315 12.67 -13.58 0.05
N LEU A 316 13.14 -13.08 1.20
CA LEU A 316 14.16 -13.76 2.00
C LEU A 316 13.63 -15.11 2.52
N ILE A 317 12.46 -15.11 3.14
CA ILE A 317 11.85 -16.32 3.70
C ILE A 317 11.50 -17.33 2.59
N SER A 318 10.94 -16.87 1.47
CA SER A 318 10.63 -17.73 0.32
C SER A 318 11.88 -18.31 -0.33
N SER A 319 13.03 -17.68 -0.17
CA SER A 319 14.34 -18.17 -0.63
C SER A 319 15.03 -19.11 0.38
N GLY A 320 14.38 -19.43 1.50
CA GLY A 320 14.97 -20.26 2.57
C GLY A 320 16.06 -19.53 3.38
N ILE A 321 16.08 -18.20 3.34
CA ILE A 321 16.97 -17.36 4.15
C ILE A 321 16.20 -16.94 5.40
N LYS A 322 16.82 -17.01 6.58
CA LYS A 322 16.16 -16.75 7.86
C LYS A 322 16.52 -15.36 8.39
N PRO A 323 15.69 -14.32 8.17
CA PRO A 323 15.80 -13.06 8.91
C PRO A 323 15.80 -13.32 10.42
N VAL A 324 16.82 -12.83 11.12
CA VAL A 324 16.94 -12.91 12.59
C VAL A 324 16.93 -11.54 13.24
N SER A 325 17.26 -10.47 12.51
CA SER A 325 17.14 -9.09 12.99
C SER A 325 16.68 -8.13 11.89
N ILE A 326 15.71 -7.27 12.22
CA ILE A 326 15.12 -6.26 11.35
C ILE A 326 15.07 -4.94 12.12
N VAL A 327 15.97 -4.01 11.80
CA VAL A 327 16.04 -2.71 12.46
C VAL A 327 15.64 -1.63 11.47
N SER A 328 14.56 -0.88 11.78
CA SER A 328 13.96 0.11 10.90
C SER A 328 13.93 1.50 11.52
N TYR A 329 14.91 2.34 11.17
CA TYR A 329 14.98 3.74 11.57
C TYR A 329 14.27 4.65 10.57
N ASN A 330 13.64 5.70 11.07
CA ASN A 330 12.98 6.72 10.28
C ASN A 330 13.18 8.11 10.89
N HIS A 331 13.38 9.12 10.06
CA HIS A 331 13.18 10.51 10.48
C HIS A 331 12.54 11.36 9.39
N LEU A 332 11.70 12.30 9.81
CA LEU A 332 10.93 13.21 8.97
C LEU A 332 10.64 14.52 9.71
N GLY A 333 10.44 15.60 8.95
CA GLY A 333 10.32 16.97 9.47
C GLY A 333 8.97 17.63 9.22
N ASN A 334 8.03 16.93 8.58
CA ASN A 334 6.66 17.40 8.36
C ASN A 334 5.79 17.28 9.63
N ASN A 335 4.53 17.70 9.53
CA ASN A 335 3.60 17.66 10.67
C ASN A 335 3.30 16.25 11.16
N ASP A 336 3.39 15.23 10.29
CA ASP A 336 3.26 13.83 10.72
C ASP A 336 4.39 13.47 11.69
N GLY A 337 5.65 13.77 11.33
CA GLY A 337 6.78 13.60 12.24
C GLY A 337 6.65 14.38 13.55
N ARG A 338 6.13 15.62 13.48
CA ARG A 338 5.89 16.45 14.67
C ARG A 338 4.83 15.83 15.59
N ASN A 339 3.76 15.25 15.05
CA ASN A 339 2.74 14.56 15.84
C ASN A 339 3.27 13.24 16.43
N LEU A 340 4.03 12.48 15.65
CA LEU A 340 4.63 11.20 16.06
C LEU A 340 5.81 11.36 17.03
N SER A 341 6.21 12.58 17.40
CA SER A 341 7.20 12.79 18.45
C SER A 341 6.65 12.47 19.85
N ALA A 342 5.33 12.42 20.00
CA ALA A 342 4.67 12.04 21.23
C ALA A 342 4.56 10.51 21.37
N PRO A 343 4.90 9.92 22.54
CA PRO A 343 4.98 8.47 22.70
C PRO A 343 3.68 7.71 22.39
N ALA A 344 2.51 8.24 22.77
CA ALA A 344 1.23 7.56 22.57
C ALA A 344 0.86 7.46 21.07
N GLN A 345 1.14 8.50 20.29
CA GLN A 345 0.93 8.51 18.83
C GLN A 345 2.00 7.66 18.12
N PHE A 346 3.24 7.67 18.61
CA PHE A 346 4.29 6.79 18.10
C PHE A 346 3.93 5.31 18.27
N HIS A 347 3.39 4.92 19.42
CA HIS A 347 3.03 3.53 19.71
C HIS A 347 2.05 2.94 18.68
N SER A 348 1.03 3.70 18.26
CA SER A 348 0.12 3.33 17.17
C SER A 348 0.88 2.98 15.87
N LYS A 349 1.87 3.82 15.51
CA LYS A 349 2.69 3.66 14.30
C LYS A 349 3.72 2.53 14.44
N GLU A 350 4.19 2.28 15.65
CA GLU A 350 5.12 1.19 15.97
C GLU A 350 4.45 -0.16 15.72
N LEU A 351 3.25 -0.39 16.28
CA LEU A 351 2.52 -1.65 16.13
C LEU A 351 2.23 -1.99 14.66
N SER A 352 1.69 -1.05 13.89
CA SER A 352 1.37 -1.25 12.47
C SER A 352 2.61 -1.50 11.59
N LYS A 353 3.79 -1.01 11.98
CA LYS A 353 5.05 -1.25 11.27
C LYS A 353 5.75 -2.54 11.69
N SER A 354 5.48 -3.03 12.90
CA SER A 354 6.08 -4.26 13.43
C SER A 354 5.34 -5.49 12.94
N ASN A 355 4.00 -5.49 12.95
CA ASN A 355 3.19 -6.68 12.65
C ASN A 355 3.25 -7.14 11.18
N VAL A 356 3.83 -6.34 10.28
CA VAL A 356 3.86 -6.61 8.83
C VAL A 356 4.67 -7.87 8.46
N VAL A 357 5.47 -8.42 9.36
CA VAL A 357 6.31 -9.61 9.11
C VAL A 357 5.77 -10.90 9.74
N ASP A 358 4.77 -10.79 10.62
CA ASP A 358 4.35 -11.90 11.49
C ASP A 358 3.80 -13.09 10.70
N ASP A 359 2.98 -12.85 9.68
CA ASP A 359 2.38 -13.89 8.83
C ASP A 359 3.43 -14.65 8.02
N MET A 360 4.44 -13.94 7.50
CA MET A 360 5.53 -14.55 6.73
C MET A 360 6.43 -15.41 7.60
N VAL A 361 6.73 -14.97 8.83
CA VAL A 361 7.51 -15.75 9.82
C VAL A 361 6.74 -17.01 10.22
N GLN A 362 5.47 -16.88 10.58
CA GLN A 362 4.62 -18.01 10.98
C GLN A 362 4.39 -19.03 9.85
N ALA A 363 4.42 -18.60 8.60
CA ALA A 363 4.24 -19.48 7.45
C ALA A 363 5.40 -20.47 7.22
N ASN A 364 6.57 -20.27 7.84
CA ASN A 364 7.75 -21.11 7.60
C ASN A 364 8.32 -21.73 8.88
N ALA A 365 7.69 -22.84 9.30
CA ALA A 365 8.11 -23.63 10.45
C ALA A 365 9.46 -24.39 10.26
N VAL A 366 10.06 -24.35 9.06
CA VAL A 366 11.40 -24.91 8.81
C VAL A 366 12.48 -23.94 9.30
N LEU A 367 12.27 -22.64 9.10
CA LEU A 367 13.21 -21.60 9.53
C LEU A 367 12.98 -21.17 10.97
N TYR A 368 11.71 -21.11 11.41
CA TYR A 368 11.32 -20.58 12.71
C TYR A 368 10.64 -21.65 13.56
N GLY A 369 11.05 -21.74 14.83
CA GLY A 369 10.31 -22.52 15.84
C GLY A 369 8.94 -21.91 16.21
N PRO A 370 8.10 -22.62 17.00
CA PRO A 370 6.70 -22.21 17.30
C PRO A 370 6.52 -20.83 17.94
N GLU A 371 7.57 -20.25 18.54
CA GLU A 371 7.56 -18.92 19.15
C GLU A 371 8.75 -18.07 18.70
N GLU A 372 9.53 -18.56 17.74
CA GLU A 372 10.72 -17.87 17.27
C GLU A 372 10.33 -16.72 16.35
N ARG A 373 10.87 -15.53 16.62
CA ARG A 373 10.66 -14.34 15.81
C ARG A 373 11.99 -13.61 15.64
N PRO A 374 12.20 -12.90 14.51
CA PRO A 374 13.33 -12.00 14.40
C PRO A 374 13.24 -10.90 15.47
N GLU A 375 14.39 -10.44 15.95
CA GLU A 375 14.46 -9.17 16.66
C GLU A 375 13.98 -8.06 15.72
N HIS A 376 12.97 -7.30 16.13
CA HIS A 376 12.41 -6.24 15.28
C HIS A 376 12.27 -4.94 16.05
N CYS A 377 13.03 -3.93 15.64
CA CYS A 377 13.00 -2.59 16.22
C CYS A 377 12.52 -1.56 15.19
N VAL A 378 11.58 -0.70 15.59
CA VAL A 378 11.09 0.41 14.77
C VAL A 378 11.38 1.71 15.51
N VAL A 379 11.97 2.68 14.82
CA VAL A 379 12.26 4.01 15.38
C VAL A 379 11.75 5.09 14.43
N ILE A 380 11.11 6.11 14.99
CA ILE A 380 10.72 7.33 14.27
C ILE A 380 11.21 8.53 15.09
N LYS A 381 11.88 9.47 14.44
CA LYS A 381 12.35 10.72 15.03
C LYS A 381 11.89 11.93 14.23
N TYR A 382 11.51 12.99 14.94
CA TYR A 382 11.20 14.27 14.33
C TYR A 382 12.49 15.04 14.06
N VAL A 383 12.76 15.35 12.79
CA VAL A 383 13.94 16.09 12.34
C VAL A 383 13.46 17.17 11.36
N PRO A 384 13.21 18.41 11.82
CA PRO A 384 12.54 19.44 11.02
C PRO A 384 13.18 19.71 9.65
N CYS A 385 14.52 19.67 9.56
CA CYS A 385 15.26 20.10 8.38
C CYS A 385 15.02 19.24 7.13
N VAL A 386 14.47 18.03 7.25
CA VAL A 386 14.18 17.17 6.09
C VAL A 386 12.76 17.39 5.53
N GLY A 387 11.91 18.17 6.21
CA GLY A 387 10.54 18.44 5.76
C GLY A 387 9.76 17.15 5.46
N ASP A 388 9.08 17.11 4.31
CA ASP A 388 8.34 15.93 3.83
C ASP A 388 9.24 14.79 3.30
N SER A 389 10.53 15.06 3.08
CA SER A 389 11.52 14.13 2.54
C SER A 389 12.04 13.17 3.62
N LYS A 390 11.15 12.29 4.05
CA LYS A 390 11.39 11.25 5.04
C LYS A 390 12.58 10.37 4.65
N ARG A 391 13.45 10.09 5.61
CA ARG A 391 14.57 9.15 5.47
C ARG A 391 14.27 7.86 6.21
N ALA A 392 14.37 6.74 5.51
CA ALA A 392 14.27 5.40 6.05
C ALA A 392 15.64 4.71 5.96
N MET A 393 16.09 4.14 7.07
CA MET A 393 17.33 3.35 7.15
C MET A 393 16.97 2.02 7.77
N ASP A 394 17.17 0.95 7.02
CA ASP A 394 16.81 -0.40 7.43
C ASP A 394 18.03 -1.32 7.37
N GLU A 395 18.19 -2.16 8.38
CA GLU A 395 19.18 -3.23 8.40
C GLU A 395 18.45 -4.57 8.59
N TYR A 396 18.70 -5.51 7.68
CA TYR A 396 18.20 -6.88 7.73
C TYR A 396 19.38 -7.81 7.89
N THR A 397 19.48 -8.48 9.05
CA THR A 397 20.48 -9.53 9.29
C THR A 397 19.77 -10.88 9.28
N SER A 398 20.30 -11.80 8.49
CA SER A 398 19.73 -13.13 8.27
C SER A 398 20.79 -14.22 8.45
N GLU A 399 20.37 -15.37 8.94
CA GLU A 399 21.14 -16.60 8.92
C GLU A 399 21.00 -17.31 7.57
N ILE A 400 22.12 -17.86 7.08
CA ILE A 400 22.22 -18.67 5.87
C ILE A 400 22.95 -19.99 6.18
N ALA A 401 23.12 -20.83 5.16
CA ALA A 401 23.70 -22.17 5.31
C ALA A 401 25.04 -22.17 6.08
N LEU A 402 25.23 -23.23 6.88
CA LEU A 402 26.47 -23.53 7.62
C LEU A 402 26.89 -22.43 8.62
N GLY A 403 25.92 -21.71 9.20
CA GLY A 403 26.17 -20.67 10.20
C GLY A 403 26.68 -19.35 9.61
N GLY A 404 26.61 -19.19 8.28
CA GLY A 404 26.89 -17.92 7.64
C GLY A 404 25.81 -16.88 7.92
N THR A 405 26.14 -15.61 7.70
CA THR A 405 25.19 -14.50 7.80
C THR A 405 25.08 -13.73 6.49
N ASN A 406 23.91 -13.13 6.26
CA ASN A 406 23.66 -12.16 5.20
C ASN A 406 23.14 -10.87 5.84
N THR A 407 23.73 -9.73 5.48
CA THR A 407 23.31 -8.42 5.98
C THR A 407 22.98 -7.52 4.80
N ILE A 408 21.77 -6.93 4.81
CA ILE A 408 21.29 -5.97 3.82
C ILE A 408 21.03 -4.65 4.52
N VAL A 409 21.78 -3.61 4.14
CA VAL A 409 21.57 -2.23 4.61
C VAL A 409 20.91 -1.42 3.51
N ILE A 410 19.78 -0.77 3.83
CA ILE A 410 18.98 0.00 2.90
C ILE A 410 18.88 1.43 3.41
N HIS A 411 19.15 2.39 2.53
CA HIS A 411 18.84 3.79 2.77
C HIS A 411 17.87 4.27 1.68
N ASN A 412 16.68 4.71 2.11
CA ASN A 412 15.61 5.13 1.23
C ASN A 412 15.16 6.56 1.57
N VAL A 413 15.21 7.44 0.57
CA VAL A 413 14.68 8.81 0.64
C VAL A 413 13.29 8.81 0.03
N CYS A 414 12.29 9.03 0.87
CA CYS A 414 10.88 8.98 0.53
C CYS A 414 10.27 10.39 0.65
N GLU A 415 9.85 10.98 -0.46
CA GLU A 415 8.92 12.11 -0.41
C GLU A 415 7.55 11.55 0.01
N ASP A 416 7.22 11.64 1.30
CA ASP A 416 6.18 10.81 1.91
C ASP A 416 4.80 11.12 1.33
N SER A 417 4.48 12.40 1.13
CA SER A 417 3.22 12.83 0.55
C SER A 417 3.10 12.46 -0.93
N LEU A 418 4.21 12.48 -1.68
CA LEU A 418 4.25 12.06 -3.08
C LEU A 418 4.08 10.54 -3.24
N LEU A 419 4.43 9.75 -2.22
CA LEU A 419 4.13 8.32 -2.16
C LEU A 419 2.74 8.01 -1.61
N ALA A 420 2.17 8.88 -0.77
CA ALA A 420 0.87 8.67 -0.13
C ALA A 420 -0.32 9.11 -0.98
N PHE A 421 -0.25 10.24 -1.71
CA PHE A 421 -1.39 10.71 -2.51
C PHE A 421 -1.88 9.68 -3.57
N PRO A 422 -1.01 8.91 -4.26
CA PRO A 422 -1.49 7.91 -5.22
C PRO A 422 -2.20 6.75 -4.51
N ILE A 423 -1.78 6.42 -3.28
CA ILE A 423 -2.44 5.42 -2.44
C ILE A 423 -3.84 5.87 -2.05
N ILE A 424 -4.02 7.15 -1.69
CA ILE A 424 -5.34 7.73 -1.41
C ILE A 424 -6.26 7.56 -2.63
N LEU A 425 -5.78 7.87 -3.84
CA LEU A 425 -6.54 7.69 -5.07
C LEU A 425 -6.89 6.23 -5.32
N ASP A 426 -5.92 5.33 -5.20
CA ASP A 426 -6.16 3.89 -5.42
C ASP A 426 -7.16 3.32 -4.40
N LEU A 427 -7.09 3.74 -3.13
CA LEU A 427 -8.01 3.31 -2.08
C LEU A 427 -9.44 3.70 -2.39
N VAL A 428 -9.70 4.97 -2.73
CA VAL A 428 -11.07 5.45 -3.00
C VAL A 428 -11.62 4.87 -4.30
N ILE A 429 -10.79 4.69 -5.33
CA ILE A 429 -11.24 4.11 -6.61
C ILE A 429 -11.53 2.62 -6.46
N LEU A 430 -10.69 1.87 -5.76
CA LEU A 430 -10.96 0.45 -5.50
C LEU A 430 -12.17 0.26 -4.58
N ALA A 431 -12.32 1.09 -3.55
CA ALA A 431 -13.51 1.05 -2.69
C ALA A 431 -14.80 1.34 -3.47
N GLU A 432 -14.78 2.32 -4.38
CA GLU A 432 -15.91 2.57 -5.30
C GLU A 432 -16.19 1.36 -6.19
N LEU A 433 -15.16 0.76 -6.78
CA LEU A 433 -15.29 -0.42 -7.62
C LEU A 433 -15.92 -1.59 -6.83
N CYS A 434 -15.48 -1.83 -5.60
CA CYS A 434 -16.06 -2.83 -4.69
C CYS A 434 -17.56 -2.60 -4.44
N GLN A 435 -18.04 -1.36 -4.37
CA GLN A 435 -19.48 -1.04 -4.25
C GLN A 435 -20.30 -1.46 -5.46
N ARG A 436 -19.68 -1.61 -6.63
CA ARG A 436 -20.34 -2.08 -7.87
C ARG A 436 -20.24 -3.58 -8.09
N ILE A 437 -19.52 -4.30 -7.23
CA ILE A 437 -19.33 -5.73 -7.35
C ILE A 437 -20.34 -6.46 -6.44
N ARG A 438 -21.00 -7.46 -7.03
CA ARG A 438 -21.84 -8.44 -6.35
C ARG A 438 -21.33 -9.84 -6.66
N VAL A 439 -21.41 -10.75 -5.69
CA VAL A 439 -20.94 -12.13 -5.80
C VAL A 439 -22.07 -13.07 -5.42
N GLY A 440 -22.43 -13.98 -6.31
CA GLY A 440 -23.35 -15.09 -6.03
C GLY A 440 -22.59 -16.41 -6.00
N VAL A 441 -23.01 -17.33 -5.15
CA VAL A 441 -22.55 -18.72 -5.16
C VAL A 441 -23.55 -19.54 -5.96
N GLU A 442 -23.07 -20.41 -6.85
CA GLU A 442 -23.96 -21.26 -7.65
C GLU A 442 -24.87 -22.12 -6.76
N GLY A 443 -26.18 -22.08 -7.04
CA GLY A 443 -27.19 -22.77 -6.22
C GLY A 443 -27.69 -21.96 -5.02
N GLU A 444 -27.05 -20.84 -4.70
CA GLU A 444 -27.56 -19.83 -3.77
C GLU A 444 -28.23 -18.70 -4.55
N GLY A 445 -29.07 -17.90 -3.89
CA GLY A 445 -29.97 -16.93 -4.52
C GLY A 445 -29.31 -15.75 -5.26
N GLU A 446 -29.84 -14.55 -5.13
CA GLU A 446 -29.30 -13.38 -5.84
C GLU A 446 -27.88 -13.01 -5.35
N PRO A 447 -26.99 -12.52 -6.26
CA PRO A 447 -25.66 -12.04 -5.90
C PRO A 447 -25.66 -10.98 -4.80
N GLN A 448 -24.82 -11.18 -3.79
CA GLN A 448 -24.72 -10.33 -2.60
C GLN A 448 -23.54 -9.34 -2.69
N PRO A 449 -23.57 -8.21 -1.95
CA PRO A 449 -22.39 -7.37 -1.78
C PRO A 449 -21.21 -8.16 -1.19
N LEU A 450 -20.00 -7.64 -1.37
CA LEU A 450 -18.83 -8.10 -0.62
C LEU A 450 -19.04 -7.89 0.88
N HIS A 451 -18.20 -8.54 1.70
CA HIS A 451 -18.19 -8.32 3.14
C HIS A 451 -17.85 -6.84 3.47
N SER A 452 -18.43 -6.29 4.56
CA SER A 452 -18.24 -4.89 4.95
C SER A 452 -16.77 -4.51 5.16
N VAL A 453 -15.94 -5.43 5.64
CA VAL A 453 -14.48 -5.24 5.74
C VAL A 453 -13.80 -5.58 4.40
N LEU A 454 -13.27 -4.57 3.71
CA LEU A 454 -12.62 -4.71 2.41
C LEU A 454 -11.12 -5.06 2.53
N SER A 455 -10.82 -6.29 2.93
CA SER A 455 -9.43 -6.79 3.05
C SER A 455 -8.62 -6.74 1.75
N LEU A 456 -9.30 -6.69 0.60
CA LEU A 456 -8.69 -6.51 -0.73
C LEU A 456 -7.84 -5.24 -0.83
N LEU A 457 -8.17 -4.21 -0.06
CA LEU A 457 -7.41 -2.97 -0.02
C LEU A 457 -6.09 -3.11 0.76
N GLY A 458 -5.78 -4.28 1.31
CA GLY A 458 -4.57 -4.53 2.09
C GLY A 458 -3.26 -4.28 1.35
N PHE A 459 -3.25 -4.31 0.01
CA PHE A 459 -2.09 -3.87 -0.79
C PHE A 459 -1.64 -2.43 -0.46
N LEU A 460 -2.60 -1.60 -0.06
CA LEU A 460 -2.45 -0.16 0.19
C LEU A 460 -2.34 0.17 1.69
N CYS A 461 -2.56 -0.80 2.57
CA CYS A 461 -2.56 -0.65 4.03
C CYS A 461 -1.39 -1.42 4.69
N LYS A 462 -0.85 -0.90 5.80
CA LYS A 462 0.23 -1.55 6.56
C LYS A 462 -0.31 -2.63 7.48
N ALA A 463 -1.45 -2.35 8.14
CA ALA A 463 -2.12 -3.27 9.06
C ALA A 463 -3.53 -3.54 8.52
N PRO A 464 -3.67 -4.40 7.49
CA PRO A 464 -4.94 -4.57 6.80
C PRO A 464 -6.01 -5.13 7.75
N LEU A 465 -7.15 -4.45 7.83
CA LEU A 465 -8.34 -4.94 8.52
C LEU A 465 -8.91 -6.13 7.73
N VAL A 466 -9.23 -7.22 8.42
CA VAL A 466 -9.77 -8.45 7.83
C VAL A 466 -11.08 -8.86 8.52
N PRO A 467 -11.97 -9.58 7.82
CA PRO A 467 -13.14 -10.18 8.46
C PRO A 467 -12.76 -11.07 9.65
N GLU A 468 -13.64 -11.18 10.64
CA GLU A 468 -13.41 -11.99 11.83
C GLU A 468 -13.09 -13.45 11.45
N GLY A 469 -12.03 -14.01 12.03
CA GLY A 469 -11.55 -15.36 11.75
C GLY A 469 -10.74 -15.52 10.45
N ALA A 470 -10.66 -14.49 9.59
CA ALA A 470 -9.81 -14.53 8.40
C ALA A 470 -8.34 -14.23 8.74
N PRO A 471 -7.37 -14.86 8.06
CA PRO A 471 -5.95 -14.57 8.29
C PRO A 471 -5.55 -13.22 7.70
N VAL A 472 -4.65 -12.53 8.38
CA VAL A 472 -3.96 -11.34 7.85
C VAL A 472 -2.85 -11.79 6.91
N VAL A 473 -2.79 -11.20 5.72
CA VAL A 473 -1.71 -11.42 4.74
C VAL A 473 -1.04 -10.09 4.45
N ASN A 474 0.25 -9.96 4.74
CA ASN A 474 1.02 -8.73 4.55
C ASN A 474 1.95 -8.76 3.34
N ALA A 475 2.33 -9.95 2.86
CA ALA A 475 3.20 -10.12 1.71
C ALA A 475 2.65 -9.37 0.47
N LEU A 476 3.40 -8.37 0.00
CA LEU A 476 2.89 -7.39 -0.97
C LEU A 476 2.43 -8.03 -2.28
N PHE A 477 3.21 -8.97 -2.82
CA PHE A 477 2.90 -9.60 -4.10
C PHE A 477 1.75 -10.59 -4.00
N ARG A 478 1.49 -11.19 -2.82
CA ARG A 478 0.27 -11.98 -2.59
C ARG A 478 -0.97 -11.10 -2.58
N GLN A 479 -0.89 -9.92 -1.96
CA GLN A 479 -1.99 -8.95 -1.98
C GLN A 479 -2.22 -8.37 -3.39
N ARG A 480 -1.14 -8.09 -4.13
CA ARG A 480 -1.24 -7.67 -5.54
C ARG A 480 -1.88 -8.76 -6.39
N ALA A 481 -1.43 -10.01 -6.23
CA ALA A 481 -2.01 -11.15 -6.93
C ALA A 481 -3.50 -11.23 -6.61
N ALA A 482 -3.93 -11.10 -5.35
CA ALA A 482 -5.35 -11.09 -4.98
C ALA A 482 -6.17 -9.98 -5.68
N LEU A 483 -5.58 -8.80 -5.90
CA LEU A 483 -6.22 -7.71 -6.66
C LEU A 483 -6.31 -8.04 -8.16
N GLU A 484 -5.24 -8.56 -8.77
CA GLU A 484 -5.25 -9.02 -10.17
C GLU A 484 -6.22 -10.20 -10.36
N ASN A 485 -6.34 -11.02 -9.32
CA ASN A 485 -7.14 -12.23 -9.21
C ASN A 485 -8.50 -12.01 -8.51
N LEU A 486 -9.07 -10.81 -8.54
CA LEU A 486 -10.46 -10.60 -8.09
C LEU A 486 -11.44 -10.92 -9.23
N GLY A 487 -12.42 -11.81 -9.00
CA GLY A 487 -13.45 -12.33 -9.92
C GLY A 487 -13.86 -11.48 -11.16
N PRO A 488 -14.16 -10.18 -10.99
CA PRO A 488 -14.47 -9.27 -12.08
C PRO A 488 -13.32 -9.03 -13.08
N PHE A 489 -12.06 -9.05 -12.64
CA PHE A 489 -10.89 -8.96 -13.51
C PHE A 489 -10.63 -10.25 -14.31
N TRP A 490 -11.21 -11.38 -13.89
CA TRP A 490 -11.21 -12.65 -14.63
C TRP A 490 -12.27 -12.70 -15.73
N ALA A 491 -13.32 -11.89 -15.60
CA ALA A 491 -14.19 -11.60 -16.74
C ALA A 491 -13.40 -11.00 -17.91
N VAL A 492 -12.27 -10.42 -17.57
CA VAL A 492 -11.38 -9.66 -18.44
C VAL A 492 -10.09 -10.46 -18.76
N GLY A 493 -9.97 -11.67 -18.21
CA GLY A 493 -9.17 -12.75 -18.79
C GLY A 493 -9.64 -14.06 -18.20
N GLY A 494 -10.27 -14.93 -18.99
CA GLY A 494 -10.64 -16.32 -18.61
C GLY A 494 -9.41 -17.22 -18.36
N LEU A 495 -8.48 -16.70 -17.58
CA LEU A 495 -7.11 -17.11 -17.34
C LEU A 495 -6.91 -16.94 -15.84
N GLN A 496 -6.50 -18.01 -15.16
CA GLN A 496 -5.63 -17.87 -13.98
C GLN A 496 -4.42 -17.07 -14.37
N LEU A 497 -4.52 -15.75 -14.15
CA LEU A 497 -3.40 -14.84 -14.21
C LEU A 497 -2.49 -15.23 -13.04
N SER A 498 -1.44 -15.98 -13.37
CA SER A 498 -0.37 -16.45 -12.50
C SER A 498 -0.71 -17.59 -11.52
N ASP A 499 -0.85 -18.82 -12.03
CA ASP A 499 -0.31 -20.01 -11.34
C ASP A 499 0.82 -20.69 -12.13
N GLY A 500 1.44 -19.93 -13.05
CA GLY A 500 2.68 -20.33 -13.67
C GLY A 500 3.03 -19.42 -14.83
N ALA A 501 4.26 -18.93 -14.85
CA ALA A 501 4.97 -18.72 -16.10
C ALA A 501 5.10 -20.07 -16.84
N GLY A 502 3.97 -20.61 -17.32
CA GLY A 502 3.85 -21.88 -18.04
C GLY A 502 4.16 -21.75 -19.53
N THR A 503 4.79 -20.65 -19.95
CA THR A 503 5.40 -20.49 -21.28
C THR A 503 6.92 -20.46 -21.23
N HIS A 504 7.56 -20.77 -20.10
CA HIS A 504 8.78 -21.57 -20.20
C HIS A 504 8.32 -23.00 -20.49
N PRO A 505 8.61 -23.58 -21.67
CA PRO A 505 7.92 -24.78 -22.06
C PRO A 505 8.34 -25.89 -21.09
N LEU A 506 7.38 -26.44 -20.35
CA LEU A 506 7.52 -27.75 -19.75
C LEU A 506 7.57 -28.74 -20.91
N PHE A 507 8.75 -28.87 -21.50
CA PHE A 507 9.05 -29.80 -22.57
C PHE A 507 8.98 -31.23 -22.02
N THR A 508 7.79 -31.80 -21.97
CA THR A 508 7.72 -33.22 -22.34
C THR A 508 8.01 -33.30 -23.84
N ARG A 509 8.86 -34.23 -24.26
CA ARG A 509 9.17 -34.49 -25.68
C ARG A 509 7.92 -34.64 -26.56
N CYS A 510 6.79 -35.02 -25.97
CA CYS A 510 5.49 -35.15 -26.64
C CYS A 510 4.81 -33.80 -26.93
N ALA A 511 4.77 -32.86 -25.97
CA ALA A 511 4.09 -31.57 -26.15
C ALA A 511 4.77 -30.71 -27.24
N TRP A 512 6.09 -30.79 -27.36
CA TRP A 512 6.83 -30.02 -28.37
C TRP A 512 6.59 -30.47 -29.82
N ARG A 513 6.24 -31.74 -30.05
CA ARG A 513 5.93 -32.25 -31.41
C ARG A 513 4.51 -31.90 -31.85
N ALA A 514 3.59 -31.70 -30.92
CA ALA A 514 2.21 -31.32 -31.24
C ALA A 514 2.12 -29.87 -31.73
N GLY A 515 2.90 -28.95 -31.13
CA GLY A 515 2.88 -27.52 -31.46
C GLY A 515 3.44 -27.14 -32.84
N ARG A 516 4.11 -28.06 -33.56
CA ARG A 516 4.58 -27.82 -34.94
C ARG A 516 3.62 -28.28 -36.04
N ARG A 517 2.52 -28.95 -35.71
CA ARG A 517 1.59 -29.47 -36.74
C ARG A 517 0.62 -28.42 -37.30
N SER A 518 0.64 -27.19 -36.80
CA SER A 518 -0.28 -26.12 -37.22
C SER A 518 0.38 -24.90 -37.86
N ALA A 519 1.69 -24.93 -38.16
CA ALA A 519 2.36 -23.87 -38.91
C ALA A 519 2.58 -24.27 -40.38
N PRO A 520 2.21 -23.44 -41.37
CA PRO A 520 2.54 -23.70 -42.77
C PRO A 520 4.07 -23.63 -42.97
N PRO A 521 4.66 -24.40 -43.90
CA PRO A 521 6.09 -24.40 -44.12
C PRO A 521 6.55 -23.05 -44.68
N ALA A 522 7.57 -22.46 -44.06
CA ALA A 522 8.29 -21.30 -44.61
C ALA A 522 9.01 -21.71 -45.91
N PRO A 523 9.12 -20.79 -46.90
CA PRO A 523 9.81 -21.09 -48.15
C PRO A 523 11.32 -21.29 -47.93
N PRO A 524 11.99 -22.11 -48.75
CA PRO A 524 13.40 -22.40 -48.58
C PRO A 524 14.25 -21.15 -48.85
N ALA A 525 15.17 -20.85 -47.93
CA ALA A 525 16.16 -19.81 -48.12
C ALA A 525 17.13 -20.18 -49.26
N LEU A 526 17.32 -19.25 -50.19
CA LEU A 526 18.30 -19.33 -51.28
C LEU A 526 19.74 -19.30 -50.73
N PRO A 527 20.67 -20.11 -51.25
CA PRO A 527 22.07 -20.07 -50.85
C PRO A 527 22.81 -18.95 -51.62
N TRP A 528 23.32 -17.96 -50.90
CA TRP A 528 24.26 -16.98 -51.46
C TRP A 528 25.68 -17.55 -51.43
N TRP A 529 26.21 -17.85 -52.62
CA TRP A 529 27.62 -18.08 -52.89
C TRP A 529 28.38 -16.75 -52.92
N GLY A 530 29.64 -16.78 -52.46
CA GLY A 530 30.49 -15.61 -52.29
C GLY A 530 31.17 -15.06 -53.54
N VAL A 531 31.91 -13.97 -53.35
CA VAL A 531 32.96 -13.47 -54.25
C VAL A 531 34.09 -12.92 -53.36
N GLY A 532 35.33 -13.32 -53.64
CA GLY A 532 36.53 -12.96 -52.90
C GLY A 532 37.46 -11.97 -53.63
N ALA A 533 38.75 -12.05 -53.25
CA ALA A 533 39.96 -11.31 -53.70
C ALA A 533 40.18 -9.93 -53.03
N ASP A 534 41.36 -9.51 -52.56
CA ASP A 534 42.76 -10.02 -52.58
C ASP A 534 43.62 -9.21 -51.54
N PRO A 535 44.84 -9.65 -51.14
CA PRO A 535 45.64 -9.15 -50.03
C PRO A 535 46.79 -8.20 -50.44
N ARG A 536 47.46 -7.63 -49.42
CA ARG A 536 48.82 -7.02 -49.35
C ARG A 536 48.92 -6.47 -47.92
N GLY A 537 49.84 -6.77 -47.01
CA GLY A 537 51.24 -7.19 -47.10
C GLY A 537 52.05 -6.28 -46.15
N LEU A 538 53.06 -6.83 -45.47
CA LEU A 538 54.06 -6.19 -44.55
C LEU A 538 53.59 -6.09 -43.08
N GLY A 539 54.28 -6.58 -42.04
CA GLY A 539 55.59 -7.23 -41.83
C GLY A 539 55.81 -7.26 -40.30
N GLN A 540 56.17 -8.40 -39.70
CA GLN A 540 57.41 -8.66 -38.93
C GLN A 540 57.72 -7.66 -37.78
N GLU A 541 57.95 -8.02 -36.51
CA GLU A 541 58.83 -9.06 -35.93
C GLU A 541 58.54 -9.22 -34.40
N GLY A 542 58.77 -10.41 -33.82
CA GLY A 542 58.84 -10.66 -32.35
C GLY A 542 60.29 -10.46 -31.82
N PRO A 543 60.80 -11.21 -30.81
CA PRO A 543 60.19 -12.12 -29.82
C PRO A 543 60.83 -12.03 -28.39
N GLY A 544 60.52 -12.97 -27.48
CA GLY A 544 61.36 -13.36 -26.31
C GLY A 544 60.60 -13.63 -25.00
N GLU A 545 60.16 -14.86 -24.70
CA GLU A 545 60.83 -15.92 -23.88
C GLU A 545 60.97 -15.62 -22.36
N ALA A 546 60.20 -16.32 -21.49
CA ALA A 546 60.58 -17.49 -20.66
C ALA A 546 61.28 -17.07 -19.33
N THR A 547 60.88 -17.49 -18.11
CA THR A 547 61.07 -18.82 -17.48
C THR A 547 60.44 -18.89 -16.05
N ARG A 548 60.01 -20.09 -15.60
CA ARG A 548 59.66 -20.48 -14.19
C ARG A 548 60.95 -20.84 -13.37
N PRO A 549 60.98 -21.57 -12.20
CA PRO A 549 60.05 -21.85 -11.05
C PRO A 549 60.72 -21.82 -9.63
N HIS A 550 59.96 -22.20 -8.57
CA HIS A 550 60.32 -23.03 -7.37
C HIS A 550 60.43 -22.46 -5.92
N GLY A 551 59.84 -23.23 -4.96
CA GLY A 551 60.32 -23.48 -3.58
C GLY A 551 59.35 -23.08 -2.44
N LYS A 552 58.52 -23.96 -1.83
CA LYS A 552 58.72 -25.00 -0.76
C LYS A 552 58.77 -24.50 0.71
N ARG A 553 57.80 -25.04 1.51
CA ARG A 553 57.81 -25.43 2.97
C ARG A 553 57.91 -24.30 4.01
N ALA A 554 57.49 -24.44 5.27
CA ALA A 554 56.59 -25.27 6.10
C ALA A 554 56.78 -24.72 7.55
N GLY A 555 55.81 -24.82 8.45
CA GLY A 555 56.02 -24.42 9.86
C GLY A 555 54.78 -24.30 10.75
N ASP A 556 54.29 -25.46 11.15
CA ASP A 556 53.61 -25.89 12.39
C ASP A 556 53.01 -24.92 13.45
N VAL A 557 51.71 -25.16 13.71
CA VAL A 557 51.05 -25.56 15.00
C VAL A 557 51.29 -24.74 16.29
N CYS A 558 50.20 -24.20 16.88
CA CYS A 558 49.80 -24.52 18.26
C CYS A 558 48.34 -24.14 18.60
N HIS A 559 47.64 -25.07 19.27
CA HIS A 559 46.31 -24.94 19.88
C HIS A 559 46.32 -24.03 21.13
N THR A 560 45.22 -23.33 21.46
CA THR A 560 44.34 -23.61 22.62
C THR A 560 43.31 -22.50 22.93
N ARG A 561 42.04 -22.93 23.04
CA ARG A 561 40.94 -22.63 24.00
C ARG A 561 40.60 -21.19 24.47
N PHE A 562 39.31 -20.88 24.30
CA PHE A 562 38.48 -19.92 25.06
C PHE A 562 38.39 -20.24 26.58
N PRO A 563 38.05 -19.25 27.44
CA PRO A 563 36.65 -19.12 27.89
C PRO A 563 36.12 -17.67 28.12
N ASP A 564 34.80 -17.55 27.89
CA ASP A 564 33.71 -16.80 28.55
C ASP A 564 33.82 -15.36 29.15
N ARG A 565 32.80 -14.57 28.74
CA ARG A 565 31.92 -13.60 29.46
C ARG A 565 32.50 -12.34 30.11
N GLU A 566 32.09 -11.17 29.58
CA GLU A 566 31.27 -10.12 30.24
C GLU A 566 31.30 -8.83 29.38
N VAL A 567 30.14 -8.35 28.91
CA VAL A 567 30.03 -7.05 28.24
C VAL A 567 29.49 -6.02 29.24
N VAL A 568 30.38 -5.12 29.62
CA VAL A 568 30.11 -3.94 30.46
C VAL A 568 29.49 -2.84 29.58
N CYS A 569 28.33 -2.31 30.00
CA CYS A 569 27.74 -1.08 29.45
C CYS A 569 28.62 0.13 29.75
N ALA A 570 29.02 0.88 28.72
CA ALA A 570 29.71 2.17 28.87
C ALA A 570 28.85 3.31 28.31
N TRP A 571 28.43 4.20 29.22
CA TRP A 571 27.88 5.52 28.94
C TRP A 571 29.01 6.48 28.55
N LEU A 572 28.85 7.21 27.44
CA LEU A 572 29.75 8.30 27.04
C LEU A 572 29.04 9.65 27.14
N THR A 573 29.42 10.42 28.15
CA THR A 573 29.15 11.86 28.30
C THR A 573 30.29 12.66 27.66
N PHE A 574 29.99 13.47 26.66
CA PHE A 574 30.94 14.43 26.08
C PHE A 574 30.83 15.78 26.81
N ARG A 575 31.95 16.23 27.39
CA ARG A 575 32.18 17.61 27.84
C ARG A 575 33.26 18.24 26.96
N GLY A 576 32.98 19.45 26.49
CA GLY A 576 33.97 20.54 26.51
C GLY A 576 34.58 20.94 25.16
N PHE A 577 34.10 22.06 24.61
CA PHE A 577 34.96 23.02 23.93
C PHE A 577 34.63 24.43 24.46
N ARG A 578 35.67 25.19 24.80
CA ARG A 578 35.63 26.54 25.36
C ARG A 578 36.05 27.57 24.30
N ASN A 579 35.26 28.65 24.23
CA ASN A 579 35.58 30.09 24.07
C ASN A 579 36.28 30.59 22.78
N PRO A 580 36.10 31.89 22.37
CA PRO A 580 36.17 33.06 23.29
C PRO A 580 35.28 34.31 22.97
N GLN A 581 35.37 35.31 23.88
CA GLN A 581 35.00 36.75 23.79
C GLN A 581 33.50 37.08 23.96
N ASP A 582 33.01 38.04 24.78
CA ASP A 582 33.54 39.23 25.46
C ASP A 582 32.76 39.49 26.79
N GLY A 583 33.35 40.25 27.74
CA GLY A 583 32.67 40.76 28.94
C GLY A 583 32.40 42.27 28.84
N PRO A 584 32.14 42.98 29.96
CA PRO A 584 31.15 42.72 31.01
C PRO A 584 30.08 43.84 31.03
N HIS A 585 28.82 43.49 31.32
CA HIS A 585 27.89 44.24 32.17
C HIS A 585 26.65 43.39 32.46
#